data_AF-A0A328B6T4-F1
#
_entry.id   AF-A0A328B6T4-F1
#
_cell.length_a   1.000
_cell.length_b   1.000
_cell.length_c   1.000
_cell.angle_alpha   90.00
_cell.angle_beta   90.00
_cell.angle_gamma   90.00
#
_symmetry.space_group_name_H-M   'P 1'
#
loop_
_entity.id
_entity.type
_entity.pdbx_description
1 polymer ?
#
loop_
_entity_poly.entity_id
_entity_poly.type
_entity_poly.pdbx_seq_one_letter_code
_entity_poly.pdbx_strand_id
1 'polypeptide(L)'
;MRRAFALAATLSLIAGAATAETWTKYVDGPNGTQWSYDADYTYKDKQTGRLVVMQAISKPSANLGPSGPGKPDGVGSVIAIDCKDKNLITLGGYKPSAPLDIKDTWRSETPKKATGDDNAALMAAVCPHVDHVPVK
;
A
#
# COMPACT_ATOMS: atom_id res chain seq x y z
N MET A 1 51.49 -0.87 36.44
CA MET A 1 50.04 -1.15 36.44
C MET A 1 49.42 -0.55 35.18
N ARG A 2 49.24 -1.34 34.12
CA ARG A 2 48.62 -0.91 32.86
C ARG A 2 47.15 -1.32 32.90
N ARG A 3 46.23 -0.37 33.10
CA ARG A 3 44.78 -0.62 33.02
C ARG A 3 44.32 -0.20 31.63
N ALA A 4 44.11 -1.18 30.76
CA ALA A 4 43.45 -0.97 29.48
C ALA A 4 41.94 -0.94 29.72
N PHE A 5 41.31 0.18 29.41
CA PHE A 5 39.85 0.30 29.36
C PHE A 5 39.38 -0.30 28.04
N ALA A 6 38.77 -1.48 28.09
CA ALA A 6 38.06 -2.05 26.94
C ALA A 6 36.66 -1.44 26.89
N LEU A 7 36.43 -0.51 25.95
CA LEU A 7 35.09 -0.02 25.62
C LEU A 7 34.36 -1.11 24.82
N ALA A 8 33.40 -1.79 25.45
CA ALA A 8 32.45 -2.64 24.75
C ALA A 8 31.40 -1.76 24.07
N ALA A 9 31.53 -1.55 22.75
CA ALA A 9 30.52 -0.88 21.96
C ALA A 9 29.32 -1.84 21.76
N THR A 10 28.22 -1.60 22.47
CA THR A 10 26.95 -2.27 22.24
C THR A 10 26.34 -1.79 20.93
N LEU A 11 26.55 -2.57 19.86
CA LEU A 11 25.82 -2.44 18.61
C LEU A 11 24.35 -2.79 18.87
N SER A 12 23.54 -1.76 19.12
CA SER A 12 22.08 -1.88 19.13
C SER A 12 21.62 -2.01 17.68
N LEU A 13 21.50 -3.24 17.20
CA LEU A 13 20.79 -3.55 15.96
C LEU A 13 19.33 -3.13 16.16
N ILE A 14 18.97 -1.94 15.67
CA ILE A 14 17.59 -1.57 15.42
C ILE A 14 17.18 -2.39 14.19
N ALA A 15 16.87 -3.67 14.40
CA ALA A 15 16.11 -4.44 13.43
C ALA A 15 14.75 -3.75 13.33
N GLY A 16 14.54 -2.95 12.29
CA GLY A 16 13.23 -2.45 11.94
C GLY A 16 12.32 -3.66 11.78
N ALA A 17 11.38 -3.85 12.72
CA ALA A 17 10.41 -4.91 12.64
C ALA A 17 9.69 -4.77 11.30
N ALA A 18 9.82 -5.78 10.44
CA ALA A 18 8.93 -5.94 9.31
C ALA A 18 7.53 -6.12 9.90
N THR A 19 6.77 -5.04 9.97
CA THR A 19 5.34 -5.09 10.33
C THR A 19 4.69 -6.04 9.35
N ALA A 20 3.98 -7.05 9.87
CA ALA A 20 3.21 -7.95 9.05
C ALA A 20 2.11 -7.14 8.36
N GLU A 21 2.03 -7.20 7.04
CA GLU A 21 1.05 -6.48 6.24
C GLU A 21 -0.37 -7.01 6.55
N THR A 22 -1.33 -6.11 6.76
CA THR A 22 -2.72 -6.48 7.06
C THR A 22 -3.61 -6.34 5.82
N TRP A 23 -3.70 -7.43 5.06
CA TRP A 23 -4.47 -7.49 3.82
C TRP A 23 -5.96 -7.78 4.06
N THR A 24 -6.82 -6.86 3.66
CA THR A 24 -8.28 -7.00 3.72
C THR A 24 -8.84 -7.15 2.31
N LYS A 25 -9.45 -8.31 2.02
CA LYS A 25 -10.13 -8.58 0.74
C LYS A 25 -11.36 -7.68 0.60
N TYR A 26 -11.55 -7.07 -0.57
CA TYR A 26 -12.71 -6.21 -0.84
C TYR A 26 -13.54 -6.63 -2.06
N VAL A 27 -13.00 -7.35 -3.04
CA VAL A 27 -13.79 -7.86 -4.17
C VAL A 27 -13.16 -9.10 -4.82
N ASP A 28 -14.01 -9.98 -5.36
CA ASP A 28 -13.60 -11.02 -6.30
C ASP A 28 -13.67 -10.48 -7.73
N GLY A 29 -12.53 -10.51 -8.42
CA GLY A 29 -12.40 -10.17 -9.82
C GLY A 29 -12.55 -11.39 -10.75
N PRO A 30 -12.46 -11.17 -12.06
CA PRO A 30 -12.56 -12.25 -13.05
C PRO A 30 -11.40 -13.25 -12.93
N ASN A 31 -11.62 -14.48 -13.42
CA ASN A 31 -10.61 -15.53 -13.50
C ASN A 31 -9.98 -15.94 -12.16
N GLY A 32 -10.75 -15.85 -11.06
CA GLY A 32 -10.30 -16.22 -9.72
C GLY A 32 -9.32 -15.23 -9.09
N THR A 33 -9.20 -14.02 -9.64
CA THR A 33 -8.49 -12.92 -8.99
C THR A 33 -9.29 -12.44 -7.79
N GLN A 34 -8.63 -12.16 -6.68
CA GLN A 34 -9.24 -11.49 -5.53
C GLN A 34 -8.44 -10.25 -5.21
N TRP A 35 -9.09 -9.12 -5.04
CA TRP A 35 -8.42 -7.88 -4.68
C TRP A 35 -8.51 -7.64 -3.17
N SER A 36 -7.40 -7.19 -2.63
CA SER A 36 -7.26 -6.79 -1.23
C SER A 36 -6.59 -5.43 -1.14
N TYR A 37 -6.80 -4.73 -0.03
CA TYR A 37 -6.01 -3.55 0.34
C TYR A 37 -5.22 -3.80 1.62
N ASP A 38 -4.08 -3.12 1.76
CA ASP A 38 -3.27 -3.17 2.98
C ASP A 38 -3.71 -2.05 3.94
N ALA A 39 -4.26 -2.45 5.09
CA ALA A 39 -4.72 -1.52 6.12
C ALA A 39 -3.55 -0.77 6.77
N ASP A 40 -2.37 -1.39 6.90
CA ASP A 40 -1.20 -0.78 7.54
C ASP A 40 -0.51 0.23 6.61
N TYR A 41 -0.63 0.04 5.30
CA TYR A 41 -0.18 1.02 4.31
C TYR A 41 -1.15 2.20 4.17
N THR A 42 -2.41 2.06 4.54
CA THR A 42 -3.43 3.08 4.24
C THR A 42 -3.27 4.33 5.10
N TYR A 43 -3.24 5.51 4.48
CA TYR A 43 -3.14 6.80 5.18
C TYR A 43 -3.84 7.93 4.42
N LYS A 44 -4.19 9.00 5.12
CA LYS A 44 -4.68 10.25 4.52
C LYS A 44 -3.50 11.17 4.24
N ASP A 45 -3.31 11.52 2.97
CA ASP A 45 -2.28 12.48 2.57
C ASP A 45 -2.64 13.88 3.09
N LYS A 46 -1.74 14.50 3.86
CA LYS A 46 -1.97 15.79 4.51
C LYS A 46 -2.18 16.93 3.52
N GLN A 47 -1.50 16.88 2.37
CA GLN A 47 -1.50 17.97 1.40
C GLN A 47 -2.78 17.99 0.55
N THR A 48 -3.21 16.81 0.08
CA THR A 48 -4.34 16.67 -0.85
C THR A 48 -5.63 16.24 -0.15
N GLY A 49 -5.54 15.71 1.08
CA GLY A 49 -6.66 15.10 1.77
C GLY A 49 -7.09 13.74 1.20
N ARG A 50 -6.39 13.25 0.17
CA ARG A 50 -6.70 11.97 -0.49
C ARG A 50 -6.28 10.80 0.38
N LEU A 51 -7.07 9.73 0.33
CA LEU A 51 -6.73 8.47 0.97
C LEU A 51 -5.77 7.70 0.07
N VAL A 52 -4.55 7.48 0.52
CA VAL A 52 -3.54 6.68 -0.17
C VAL A 52 -3.67 5.23 0.31
N VAL A 53 -3.92 4.33 -0.64
CA VAL A 53 -4.20 2.91 -0.39
C VAL A 53 -3.29 2.06 -1.26
N MET A 54 -2.69 1.04 -0.68
CA MET A 54 -2.07 -0.04 -1.44
C MET A 54 -3.08 -1.15 -1.65
N GLN A 55 -3.22 -1.59 -2.89
CA GLN A 55 -4.00 -2.76 -3.25
C GLN A 55 -3.15 -3.81 -3.95
N ALA A 56 -3.49 -5.07 -3.76
CA ALA A 56 -2.83 -6.19 -4.38
C ALA A 56 -3.85 -7.25 -4.78
N ILE A 57 -3.49 -8.03 -5.79
CA ILE A 57 -4.25 -9.22 -6.17
C ILE A 57 -3.75 -10.44 -5.43
N SER A 58 -4.64 -11.37 -5.20
CA SER A 58 -4.31 -12.77 -4.97
C SER A 58 -4.92 -13.61 -6.09
N LYS A 59 -4.20 -14.67 -6.46
CA LYS A 59 -4.65 -15.65 -7.45
C LYS A 59 -3.96 -16.97 -7.14
N PRO A 60 -4.59 -17.85 -6.33
CA PRO A 60 -3.97 -19.10 -5.90
C PRO A 60 -3.54 -20.00 -7.06
N SER A 61 -4.29 -20.02 -8.16
CA SER A 61 -3.94 -20.79 -9.37
C SER A 61 -2.66 -20.31 -10.07
N ALA A 62 -2.18 -19.12 -9.74
CA ALA A 62 -0.92 -18.54 -10.24
C ALA A 62 0.12 -18.34 -9.12
N ASN A 63 -0.09 -18.89 -7.92
CA ASN A 63 0.75 -18.68 -6.74
C ASN A 63 0.98 -17.21 -6.40
N LEU A 64 -0.05 -16.36 -6.58
CA LEU A 64 -0.02 -14.95 -6.21
C LEU A 64 -0.79 -14.72 -4.90
N GLY A 65 -0.18 -13.98 -3.99
CA GLY A 65 -0.76 -13.54 -2.73
C GLY A 65 -0.90 -12.01 -2.71
N PRO A 66 -1.79 -11.46 -1.86
CA PRO A 66 -1.84 -10.03 -1.67
C PRO A 66 -0.60 -9.68 -0.84
N SER A 67 0.48 -9.31 -1.50
CA SER A 67 1.81 -9.14 -0.90
C SER A 67 2.43 -7.86 -1.42
N GLY A 68 3.12 -7.13 -0.55
CA GLY A 68 3.70 -5.83 -0.88
C GLY A 68 4.83 -5.87 -1.92
N PRO A 69 5.34 -4.69 -2.33
CA PRO A 69 6.41 -4.57 -3.32
C PRO A 69 7.67 -5.36 -2.95
N GLY A 70 8.29 -6.00 -3.94
CA GLY A 70 9.52 -6.78 -3.77
C GLY A 70 9.31 -8.23 -3.28
N LYS A 71 8.07 -8.62 -2.96
CA LYS A 71 7.72 -10.01 -2.66
C LYS A 71 7.55 -10.82 -3.95
N PRO A 72 7.92 -12.11 -3.97
CA PRO A 72 7.87 -12.96 -5.17
C PRO A 72 6.46 -13.23 -5.69
N ASP A 73 5.46 -13.09 -4.83
CA ASP A 73 4.03 -13.31 -5.09
C ASP A 73 3.23 -12.00 -5.16
N GLY A 74 3.88 -10.85 -4.98
CA GLY A 74 3.24 -9.54 -4.87
C GLY A 74 3.01 -8.86 -6.22
N VAL A 75 1.74 -8.64 -6.57
CA VAL A 75 1.32 -7.85 -7.74
C VAL A 75 0.23 -6.88 -7.30
N GLY A 76 0.46 -5.58 -7.52
CA GLY A 76 -0.44 -4.57 -7.00
C GLY A 76 -0.16 -3.16 -7.49
N SER A 77 -0.81 -2.21 -6.84
CA SER A 77 -0.63 -0.78 -7.10
C SER A 77 -0.93 0.06 -5.87
N VAL A 78 -0.38 1.27 -5.85
CA VAL A 78 -0.78 2.30 -4.90
C VAL A 78 -1.67 3.31 -5.63
N ILE A 79 -2.75 3.71 -4.98
CA ILE A 79 -3.72 4.66 -5.50
C ILE A 79 -4.01 5.74 -4.45
N ALA A 80 -4.32 6.96 -4.91
CA ALA A 80 -4.80 8.03 -4.06
C ALA A 80 -6.24 8.37 -4.44
N ILE A 81 -7.14 8.19 -3.48
CA ILE A 81 -8.58 8.30 -3.65
C ILE A 81 -9.07 9.62 -3.04
N ASP A 82 -9.85 10.37 -3.81
CA ASP A 82 -10.75 11.38 -3.25
C ASP A 82 -12.09 10.73 -2.96
N CYS A 83 -12.36 10.48 -1.67
CA CYS A 83 -13.59 9.83 -1.23
C CYS A 83 -14.84 10.70 -1.40
N LYS A 84 -14.68 12.03 -1.48
CA LYS A 84 -15.78 12.97 -1.66
C LYS A 84 -16.15 13.06 -3.14
N ASP A 85 -15.16 13.31 -3.99
CA ASP A 85 -15.38 13.54 -5.42
C ASP A 85 -15.37 12.24 -6.25
N LYS A 86 -15.14 11.09 -5.59
CA LYS A 86 -15.14 9.75 -6.20
C LYS A 86 -14.22 9.67 -7.41
N ASN A 87 -13.01 10.20 -7.24
CA ASN A 87 -11.95 10.16 -8.24
C ASN A 87 -10.67 9.58 -7.64
N LEU A 88 -9.75 9.12 -8.49
CA LEU A 88 -8.51 8.49 -8.08
C LEU A 88 -7.34 8.86 -8.98
N ILE A 89 -6.14 8.71 -8.43
CA ILE A 89 -4.85 8.79 -9.14
C ILE A 89 -4.15 7.46 -8.88
N THR A 90 -3.61 6.82 -9.93
CA THR A 90 -2.75 5.66 -9.77
C THR A 90 -1.32 6.14 -9.60
N LEU A 91 -0.74 5.93 -8.41
CA LEU A 91 0.56 6.46 -8.03
C LEU A 91 1.70 5.62 -8.60
N GLY A 92 1.48 4.31 -8.69
CA GLY A 92 2.44 3.36 -9.22
C GLY A 92 1.92 1.93 -9.13
N GLY A 93 2.38 1.08 -10.05
CA GLY A 93 2.16 -0.37 -10.01
C GLY A 93 3.44 -1.10 -9.64
N TYR A 94 3.33 -2.32 -9.13
CA TYR A 94 4.46 -3.17 -8.82
C TYR A 94 4.20 -4.64 -9.14
N LYS A 95 5.28 -5.38 -9.35
CA LYS A 95 5.30 -6.83 -9.54
C LYS A 95 6.70 -7.36 -9.16
N PRO A 96 6.94 -8.69 -9.08
CA PRO A 96 8.24 -9.20 -8.66
C PRO A 96 9.42 -8.73 -9.52
N SER A 97 9.16 -8.49 -10.82
CA SER A 97 10.17 -8.00 -11.77
C SER A 97 10.21 -6.48 -11.95
N ALA A 98 9.36 -5.71 -11.27
CA ALA A 98 9.36 -4.25 -11.36
C ALA A 98 9.00 -3.63 -9.99
N PRO A 99 9.92 -2.84 -9.38
CA PRO A 99 9.66 -2.20 -8.11
C PRO A 99 8.51 -1.19 -8.21
N LEU A 100 7.91 -0.87 -7.07
CA LEU A 100 6.97 0.23 -6.96
C LEU A 100 7.74 1.55 -7.14
N ASP A 101 7.36 2.32 -8.15
CA ASP A 101 7.86 3.68 -8.37
C ASP A 101 6.70 4.67 -8.26
N ILE A 102 6.74 5.54 -7.25
CA ILE A 102 5.76 6.60 -7.02
C ILE A 102 6.44 7.93 -7.30
N LYS A 103 5.97 8.65 -8.31
CA LYS A 103 6.52 9.95 -8.68
C LYS A 103 6.18 11.01 -7.63
N ASP A 104 7.14 11.84 -7.24
CA ASP A 104 6.90 12.96 -6.32
C ASP A 104 5.83 13.94 -6.82
N THR A 105 5.64 14.02 -8.13
CA THR A 105 4.66 14.91 -8.79
C THR A 105 3.22 14.40 -8.76
N TRP A 106 2.93 13.22 -8.19
CA TRP A 106 1.61 12.59 -8.27
C TRP A 106 0.48 13.49 -7.76
N ARG A 107 0.76 14.36 -6.77
CA ARG A 107 -0.22 15.30 -6.19
C ARG A 107 -0.70 16.36 -7.17
N SER A 108 0.05 16.60 -8.25
CA SER A 108 -0.29 17.53 -9.32
C SER A 108 -0.93 16.83 -10.53
N GLU A 109 -1.03 15.50 -10.50
CA GLU A 109 -1.65 14.76 -11.59
C GLU A 109 -3.16 14.97 -11.62
N THR A 110 -3.75 14.98 -12.82
CA THR A 110 -5.19 15.11 -12.98
C THR A 110 -5.87 13.80 -12.57
N PRO A 111 -6.75 13.81 -11.56
CA PRO A 111 -7.44 12.61 -11.12
C PRO A 111 -8.43 12.12 -12.17
N LYS A 112 -8.58 10.80 -12.27
CA LYS A 112 -9.59 10.15 -13.11
C LYS A 112 -10.80 9.78 -12.27
N LYS A 113 -11.99 9.86 -12.85
CA LYS A 113 -13.20 9.37 -12.18
C LYS A 113 -13.07 7.87 -11.92
N ALA A 114 -13.37 7.45 -10.70
CA ALA A 114 -13.39 6.04 -10.34
C ALA A 114 -14.63 5.39 -10.98
N THR A 115 -14.39 4.63 -12.05
CA THR A 115 -15.42 3.94 -12.81
C THR A 115 -15.14 2.45 -12.81
N GLY A 116 -16.19 1.63 -12.97
CA GLY A 116 -16.10 0.17 -12.90
C GLY A 116 -16.25 -0.38 -11.48
N ASP A 117 -16.64 -1.66 -11.41
CA ASP A 117 -17.07 -2.32 -10.18
C ASP A 117 -15.94 -2.46 -9.17
N ASP A 118 -14.72 -2.79 -9.61
CA ASP A 118 -13.54 -2.92 -8.74
C ASP A 118 -13.23 -1.61 -7.99
N ASN A 119 -13.26 -0.48 -8.71
CA ASN A 119 -13.01 0.84 -8.11
C ASN A 119 -14.13 1.25 -7.15
N ALA A 120 -15.38 0.92 -7.47
CA ALA A 120 -16.52 1.18 -6.60
C ALA A 120 -16.43 0.34 -5.31
N ALA A 121 -16.07 -0.94 -5.43
CA ALA A 121 -15.89 -1.84 -4.29
C ALA A 121 -14.74 -1.38 -3.40
N LEU A 122 -13.62 -0.95 -3.99
CA LEU A 122 -12.49 -0.40 -3.24
C LEU A 122 -12.90 0.84 -2.46
N MET A 123 -13.55 1.81 -3.11
CA MET A 123 -14.05 3.02 -2.42
C MET A 123 -15.02 2.67 -1.29
N ALA A 124 -15.93 1.72 -1.49
CA ALA A 124 -16.85 1.27 -0.46
C ALA A 124 -16.13 0.62 0.73
N ALA A 125 -15.01 -0.06 0.50
CA ALA A 125 -14.22 -0.68 1.55
C ALA A 125 -13.39 0.34 2.35
N VAL A 126 -12.82 1.36 1.71
CA VAL A 126 -11.82 2.24 2.37
C VAL A 126 -12.35 3.61 2.78
N CYS A 127 -13.26 4.20 2.02
CA CYS A 127 -13.72 5.56 2.27
C CYS A 127 -14.50 5.74 3.58
N PRO A 128 -15.27 4.76 4.10
CA PRO A 128 -15.88 4.87 5.43
C PRO A 128 -14.88 5.05 6.57
N HIS A 129 -13.60 4.71 6.35
CA HIS A 129 -12.55 4.75 7.37
C HIS A 129 -11.59 5.95 7.21
N VAL A 130 -11.85 6.88 6.28
CA VAL A 130 -10.95 7.98 5.91
C VAL A 130 -10.53 8.87 7.09
N ASP A 131 -11.38 9.01 8.11
CA ASP A 131 -11.10 9.84 9.29
C ASP A 131 -10.48 9.07 10.46
N HIS A 132 -10.27 7.76 10.29
CA HIS A 132 -9.67 6.87 11.30
C HIS A 132 -8.26 6.40 10.94
N VAL A 133 -7.77 6.74 9.75
CA VAL A 133 -6.41 6.38 9.30
C VAL A 133 -5.39 7.43 9.74
N PRO A 134 -4.09 7.07 9.84
CA PRO A 134 -3.04 8.03 10.07
C PRO A 134 -3.00 9.12 8.99
N VAL A 135 -2.63 10.34 9.37
CA VAL A 135 -2.36 11.44 8.43
C VAL A 135 -0.86 11.52 8.21
N LYS A 136 -0.41 11.47 6.96
CA LYS A 136 1.02 11.57 6.57
C LYS A 136 1.24 12.73 5.62
#